data_AF-A0A942NG87-F1
#
_entry.id   AF-A0A942NG87-F1
#
_cell.length_a   1.000
_cell.length_b   1.000
_cell.length_c   1.000
_cell.angle_alpha   90.00
_cell.angle_beta   90.00
_cell.angle_gamma   90.00
#
_symmetry.space_group_name_H-M   'P 1'
#
loop_
_entity.id
_entity.type
_entity.pdbx_description
1 polymer ?
#
loop_
_entity_poly.entity_id
_entity_poly.type
_entity_poly.pdbx_seq_one_letter_code
_entity_poly.pdbx_strand_id
1 'polypeptide(L)'
;MFDLTENMLFSVHGGADSGGGAADALADLLSFMEGLLALSPSALFAELMPGLSALDNPHPLLVHFPIALLTLFFLLDAAGTLADKADWRRAAGWFLYFGAVFSGFTVAAGLIAAGAVAHGGDVHEIMENHEHLGISVFALASVLAVWRWLAKGRLAGPANTLYLLCAAILAVLLTFTADLGGLMVYKYGVAVEPVAVMNKAAAALHQHGEAAAEPDADRVTEDADEEPEHRHDHHGHSH
;
A
#
# COMPACT_ATOMS: atom_id res chain seq x y z
N MET A 1 -21.60 -16.87 7.68
CA MET A 1 -20.30 -16.18 7.64
C MET A 1 -20.60 -14.75 8.04
N PHE A 2 -20.10 -14.29 9.19
CA PHE A 2 -20.38 -12.94 9.67
C PHE A 2 -19.54 -12.00 8.80
N ASP A 3 -20.19 -11.03 8.14
CA ASP A 3 -19.55 -10.07 7.25
C ASP A 3 -19.96 -8.67 7.73
N LEU A 4 -19.01 -7.92 8.29
CA LEU A 4 -19.27 -6.55 8.73
C LEU A 4 -19.64 -5.59 7.61
N THR A 5 -19.25 -5.86 6.37
CA THR A 5 -19.57 -5.00 5.22
C THR A 5 -21.06 -5.04 4.89
N GLU A 6 -21.66 -6.23 4.98
CA GLU A 6 -23.12 -6.45 4.86
C GLU A 6 -23.87 -5.91 6.09
N ASN A 7 -23.30 -6.01 7.30
CA ASN A 7 -23.95 -5.52 8.53
C ASN A 7 -23.79 -4.01 8.78
N MET A 8 -22.80 -3.33 8.19
CA MET A 8 -22.70 -1.86 8.18
C MET A 8 -23.86 -1.22 7.37
N LEU A 9 -24.55 -2.01 6.54
CA LEU A 9 -25.76 -1.62 5.81
C LEU A 9 -26.92 -1.27 6.78
N PHE A 10 -26.96 -1.89 7.97
CA PHE A 10 -27.86 -1.53 9.09
C PHE A 10 -27.67 -0.08 9.56
N SER A 11 -26.42 0.40 9.57
CA SER A 11 -26.07 1.75 10.03
C SER A 11 -26.46 2.85 9.03
N VAL A 12 -26.54 2.52 7.73
CA VAL A 12 -26.85 3.49 6.66
C VAL A 12 -28.34 3.53 6.30
N HIS A 13 -29.08 2.42 6.43
CA HIS A 13 -30.53 2.38 6.16
C HIS A 13 -31.41 2.38 7.42
N GLY A 14 -30.82 2.45 8.62
CA GLY A 14 -31.50 2.85 9.84
C GLY A 14 -32.86 2.18 10.07
N GLY A 15 -32.95 0.86 9.98
CA GLY A 15 -34.13 0.07 10.39
C GLY A 15 -35.50 0.54 9.86
N ALA A 16 -35.56 1.39 8.83
CA ALA A 16 -36.80 1.95 8.31
C ALA A 16 -37.42 1.06 7.22
N ASP A 17 -36.61 0.13 6.70
CA ASP A 17 -36.91 -0.71 5.55
C ASP A 17 -37.50 -2.05 5.99
N SER A 18 -37.28 -2.46 7.24
CA SER A 18 -38.01 -3.55 7.86
C SER A 18 -39.28 -2.97 8.47
N GLY A 19 -40.45 -3.40 7.98
CA GLY A 19 -41.77 -3.02 8.53
C GLY A 19 -42.02 -3.53 9.97
N GLY A 20 -40.96 -3.79 10.75
CA GLY A 20 -40.94 -4.30 12.09
C GLY A 20 -40.67 -3.20 13.11
N GLY A 21 -41.36 -3.23 14.25
CA GLY A 21 -41.29 -2.17 15.25
C GLY A 21 -39.95 -2.13 16.00
N ALA A 22 -39.88 -1.30 17.05
CA ALA A 22 -38.68 -1.17 17.90
C ALA A 22 -38.20 -2.50 18.52
N ALA A 23 -39.07 -3.52 18.60
CA ALA A 23 -38.71 -4.85 19.07
C ALA A 23 -37.88 -5.64 18.05
N ASP A 24 -38.16 -5.50 16.76
CA ASP A 24 -37.43 -6.19 15.69
C ASP A 24 -36.05 -5.55 15.51
N ALA A 25 -35.98 -4.21 15.56
CA ALA A 25 -34.71 -3.50 15.60
C ALA A 25 -33.83 -3.86 16.81
N LEU A 26 -34.45 -4.11 17.98
CA LEU A 26 -33.74 -4.59 19.16
C LEU A 26 -33.28 -6.05 18.99
N ALA A 27 -34.11 -6.91 18.38
CA ALA A 27 -33.74 -8.29 18.09
C ALA A 27 -32.55 -8.36 17.12
N ASP A 28 -32.57 -7.56 16.05
CA ASP A 28 -31.48 -7.47 15.08
C ASP A 28 -30.18 -6.96 15.73
N LEU A 29 -30.27 -5.94 16.58
CA LEU A 29 -29.12 -5.43 17.34
C LEU A 29 -28.55 -6.49 18.28
N LEU A 30 -29.40 -7.24 18.99
CA LEU A 30 -28.97 -8.29 19.91
C LEU A 30 -28.32 -9.45 19.15
N SER A 31 -28.88 -9.86 18.01
CA SER A 31 -28.30 -10.89 17.15
C SER A 31 -26.96 -10.45 16.54
N PHE A 32 -26.83 -9.17 16.17
CA PHE A 32 -25.55 -8.59 15.75
C PHE A 32 -24.51 -8.60 16.88
N MET A 33 -24.90 -8.17 18.09
CA MET A 33 -24.01 -8.18 19.26
C MET A 33 -23.60 -9.61 19.67
N GLU A 34 -24.52 -10.56 19.62
CA GLU A 34 -24.22 -11.98 19.85
C GLU A 34 -23.26 -12.52 18.80
N GLY A 35 -23.46 -12.13 17.53
CA GLY A 35 -22.54 -12.44 16.43
C GLY A 35 -21.12 -11.91 16.66
N LEU A 36 -20.98 -10.66 17.11
CA LEU A 36 -19.67 -10.07 17.46
C LEU A 36 -19.02 -10.74 18.67
N LEU A 37 -19.80 -11.04 19.70
CA LEU A 37 -19.30 -11.67 20.93
C LEU A 37 -18.94 -13.16 20.75
N ALA A 38 -19.50 -13.80 19.72
CA ALA A 38 -19.16 -15.17 19.33
C ALA A 38 -17.83 -15.28 18.56
N LEU A 39 -17.27 -14.16 18.07
CA LEU A 39 -15.99 -14.15 17.37
C LEU A 39 -14.84 -14.35 18.36
N SER A 40 -13.81 -15.08 17.92
CA SER A 40 -12.54 -15.11 18.64
C SER A 40 -11.89 -13.72 18.61
N PRO A 41 -10.99 -13.38 19.55
CA PRO A 41 -10.32 -12.07 19.54
C PRO A 41 -9.60 -11.73 18.22
N SER A 42 -9.06 -12.73 17.51
CA SER A 42 -8.41 -12.53 16.21
C SER A 42 -9.41 -12.32 15.07
N ALA A 43 -10.54 -13.02 15.10
CA ALA A 43 -11.60 -12.82 14.12
C ALA A 43 -12.27 -11.46 14.33
N LEU A 44 -12.54 -11.09 15.58
CA LEU A 44 -13.01 -9.75 15.94
C LEU A 44 -12.05 -8.66 15.45
N PHE A 45 -10.73 -8.86 15.58
CA PHE A 45 -9.75 -7.91 15.07
C PHE A 45 -9.75 -7.81 13.54
N ALA A 46 -9.83 -8.94 12.82
CA ALA A 46 -9.91 -8.95 11.36
C ALA A 46 -11.19 -8.27 10.83
N GLU A 47 -12.29 -8.45 11.55
CA GLU A 47 -13.55 -7.77 11.30
C GLU A 47 -13.42 -6.25 11.58
N LEU A 48 -12.89 -5.85 12.74
CA LEU A 48 -12.76 -4.43 13.10
C LEU A 48 -11.74 -3.67 12.25
N MET A 49 -10.67 -4.33 11.83
CA MET A 49 -9.51 -3.72 11.15
C MET A 49 -9.11 -4.54 9.91
N PRO A 50 -10.01 -4.69 8.92
CA PRO A 50 -9.81 -5.60 7.78
C PRO A 50 -8.57 -5.25 6.95
N GLY A 51 -8.30 -3.95 6.78
CA GLY A 51 -7.11 -3.48 6.08
C GLY A 51 -5.80 -3.82 6.79
N LEU A 52 -5.78 -3.82 8.13
CA LEU A 52 -4.59 -4.16 8.91
C LEU A 52 -4.38 -5.69 8.97
N SER A 53 -5.46 -6.47 9.01
CA SER A 53 -5.38 -7.93 8.95
C SER A 53 -5.01 -8.47 7.58
N ALA A 54 -5.30 -7.73 6.50
CA ALA A 54 -4.94 -8.09 5.14
C ALA A 54 -3.47 -7.78 4.78
N LEU A 55 -2.72 -7.13 5.67
CA LEU A 55 -1.31 -6.82 5.42
C LEU A 55 -0.42 -8.05 5.68
N ASP A 56 0.12 -8.62 4.60
CA ASP A 56 1.17 -9.64 4.69
C ASP A 56 2.50 -9.10 5.24
N ASN A 57 2.70 -7.78 5.13
CA ASN A 57 3.92 -7.11 5.51
C ASN A 57 3.63 -5.75 6.15
N PRO A 58 4.06 -5.49 7.40
CA PRO A 58 3.87 -4.19 8.05
C PRO A 58 4.81 -3.10 7.53
N HIS A 59 5.84 -3.42 6.74
CA HIS A 59 6.83 -2.46 6.25
C HIS A 59 6.21 -1.25 5.50
N PRO A 60 5.27 -1.41 4.54
CA PRO A 60 4.63 -0.28 3.86
C PRO A 60 3.83 0.64 4.79
N LEU A 61 3.37 0.15 5.95
CA LEU A 61 2.77 1.01 6.97
C LEU A 61 3.84 1.83 7.68
N LEU A 62 4.93 1.18 8.08
CA LEU A 62 6.00 1.80 8.86
C LEU A 62 6.79 2.86 8.08
N VAL A 63 6.97 2.73 6.76
CA VAL A 63 7.74 3.69 5.94
C VAL A 63 7.20 5.13 5.98
N HIS A 64 5.91 5.34 6.28
CA HIS A 64 5.32 6.68 6.35
C HIS A 64 5.94 7.53 7.47
N PHE A 65 6.29 6.91 8.60
CA PHE A 65 6.86 7.60 9.74
C PHE A 65 8.24 8.20 9.46
N PRO A 66 9.27 7.43 9.04
CA PRO A 66 10.57 8.02 8.75
C PRO A 66 10.51 9.00 7.58
N ILE A 67 9.66 8.77 6.56
CA ILE A 67 9.47 9.74 5.46
C ILE A 67 9.00 11.08 6.02
N ALA A 68 7.87 11.11 6.74
CA ALA A 68 7.32 12.36 7.25
C ALA A 68 8.23 13.03 8.30
N LEU A 69 8.71 12.26 9.28
CA LEU A 69 9.48 12.78 10.41
C LEU A 69 10.85 13.32 9.97
N LEU A 70 11.60 12.59 9.12
CA LEU A 70 12.92 13.02 8.70
C LEU A 70 12.86 14.18 7.69
N THR A 71 11.85 14.21 6.82
CA THR A 71 11.60 15.38 5.96
C THR A 71 11.27 16.61 6.80
N LEU A 72 10.39 16.49 7.80
CA LEU A 72 10.03 17.61 8.66
C LEU A 72 11.20 18.07 9.54
N PHE A 73 12.04 17.14 10.02
CA PHE A 73 13.32 17.45 10.66
C PHE A 73 14.18 18.35 9.77
N PHE A 74 14.45 17.95 8.53
CA PHE A 74 15.32 18.70 7.65
C PHE A 74 14.77 20.11 7.37
N LEU A 75 13.48 20.21 7.03
CA LEU A 75 12.84 21.48 6.71
C LEU A 75 12.83 22.44 7.91
N LEU A 76 12.46 21.95 9.10
CA LEU A 76 12.43 22.78 10.30
C LEU A 76 13.84 23.15 10.78
N ASP A 77 14.83 22.26 10.65
CA ASP A 77 16.18 22.58 11.09
C ASP A 77 16.88 23.59 10.17
N ALA A 78 16.66 23.45 8.87
CA ALA A 78 17.10 24.43 7.89
C ALA A 78 16.39 25.78 8.14
N ALA A 79 15.06 25.82 8.15
CA ALA A 79 14.31 27.05 8.37
C ALA A 79 14.62 27.70 9.72
N GLY A 80 14.73 26.90 10.78
CA GLY A 80 15.10 27.36 12.12
C GLY A 80 16.53 27.90 12.20
N THR A 81 17.46 27.38 11.40
CA THR A 81 18.80 27.95 11.27
C THR A 81 18.78 29.27 10.50
N LEU A 82 18.09 29.33 9.36
CA LEU A 82 18.03 30.56 8.53
C LEU A 82 17.30 31.71 9.24
N ALA A 83 16.27 31.39 10.01
CA ALA A 83 15.47 32.37 10.74
C ALA A 83 15.96 32.64 12.18
N ASP A 84 17.06 32.01 12.60
CA ASP A 84 17.61 32.06 13.97
C ASP A 84 16.56 31.76 15.07
N LYS A 85 15.71 30.74 14.81
CA LYS A 85 14.64 30.30 15.71
C LYS A 85 15.03 29.03 16.46
N ALA A 86 15.54 29.21 17.68
CA ALA A 86 15.96 28.09 18.54
C ALA A 86 14.83 27.06 18.82
N ASP A 87 13.59 27.52 18.98
CA ASP A 87 12.44 26.63 19.24
C ASP A 87 12.14 25.70 18.05
N TRP A 88 12.28 26.20 16.82
CA TRP A 88 12.08 25.39 15.61
C TRP A 88 13.16 24.32 15.48
N ARG A 89 14.41 24.69 15.77
CA ARG A 89 15.52 23.74 15.81
C ARG A 89 15.31 22.70 16.92
N ARG A 90 14.77 23.09 18.07
CA ARG A 90 14.41 22.15 19.15
C ARG A 90 13.33 21.17 18.70
N ALA A 91 12.27 21.65 18.04
CA ALA A 91 11.23 20.80 17.46
C ALA A 91 11.80 19.84 16.41
N ALA A 92 12.65 20.32 15.50
CA ALA A 92 13.35 19.51 14.52
C ALA A 92 14.15 18.36 15.16
N GLY A 93 14.72 18.58 16.35
CA GLY A 93 15.43 17.55 17.10
C GLY A 93 14.54 16.37 17.48
N TRP A 94 13.32 16.64 17.95
CA TRP A 94 12.35 15.58 18.26
C TRP A 94 11.96 14.80 17.01
N PHE A 95 11.72 15.49 15.88
CA PHE A 95 11.44 14.82 14.61
C PHE A 95 12.58 13.90 14.16
N LEU A 96 13.85 14.33 14.34
CA LEU A 96 15.00 13.48 14.06
C LEU A 96 15.05 12.25 14.97
N TYR A 97 14.82 12.42 16.28
CA TYR A 97 14.88 11.31 17.23
C TYR A 97 13.81 10.26 16.96
N PHE A 98 12.55 10.68 16.79
CA PHE A 98 11.48 9.77 16.43
C PHE A 98 11.68 9.18 15.03
N GLY A 99 12.12 10.00 14.07
CA GLY A 99 12.43 9.54 12.71
C GLY A 99 13.48 8.43 12.69
N ALA A 100 14.57 8.57 13.45
CA ALA A 100 15.61 7.55 13.56
C ALA A 100 15.08 6.24 14.20
N VAL A 101 14.26 6.34 15.25
CA VAL A 101 13.63 5.16 15.88
C VAL A 101 12.71 4.43 14.91
N PHE A 102 11.82 5.15 14.23
CA PHE A 102 10.90 4.56 13.25
C PHE A 102 11.63 4.04 12.00
N SER A 103 12.73 4.68 11.57
CA SER A 103 13.61 4.12 10.54
C SER A 103 14.15 2.75 10.95
N GLY A 104 14.55 2.57 12.22
CA GLY A 104 14.99 1.28 12.73
C GLY A 104 13.91 0.20 12.65
N PHE A 105 12.68 0.52 13.09
CA PHE A 105 11.54 -0.40 12.95
C PHE A 105 11.20 -0.72 11.49
N THR A 106 11.29 0.29 10.62
CA THR A 106 11.02 0.15 9.18
C THR A 106 12.04 -0.77 8.51
N VAL A 107 13.34 -0.58 8.79
CA VAL A 107 14.42 -1.44 8.29
C VAL A 107 14.23 -2.87 8.78
N ALA A 108 13.94 -3.07 10.08
CA ALA A 108 13.70 -4.40 10.63
C ALA A 108 12.53 -5.11 9.93
N ALA A 109 11.40 -4.41 9.73
CA ALA A 109 10.25 -4.95 9.01
C ALA A 109 10.58 -5.26 7.53
N GLY A 110 11.37 -4.40 6.88
CA GLY A 110 11.79 -4.60 5.49
C GLY A 110 12.67 -5.84 5.31
N LEU A 111 13.64 -6.04 6.21
CA LEU A 111 14.52 -7.22 6.20
C LEU A 111 13.75 -8.52 6.45
N ILE A 112 12.74 -8.50 7.35
CA ILE A 112 11.86 -9.65 7.56
C ILE A 112 11.06 -9.95 6.29
N ALA A 113 10.56 -8.92 5.61
CA ALA A 113 9.77 -9.07 4.40
C ALA A 113 10.57 -9.55 3.19
N ALA A 114 11.83 -9.13 3.06
CA ALA A 114 12.70 -9.53 1.94
C ALA A 114 12.83 -11.05 1.81
N GLY A 115 12.81 -11.78 2.94
CA GLY A 115 12.84 -13.24 2.98
C GLY A 115 11.49 -13.94 2.81
N ALA A 116 10.37 -13.21 2.83
CA ALA A 116 9.01 -13.77 2.85
C ALA A 116 8.20 -13.50 1.58
N VAL A 117 8.45 -12.38 0.89
CA VAL A 117 7.69 -11.98 -0.30
C VAL A 117 8.30 -12.62 -1.55
N ALA A 118 7.48 -13.24 -2.40
CA ALA A 118 7.93 -13.76 -3.69
C ALA A 118 8.22 -12.60 -4.66
N HIS A 119 9.43 -12.56 -5.22
CA HIS A 119 9.84 -11.58 -6.24
C HIS A 119 10.56 -12.26 -7.40
N GLY A 120 10.37 -11.73 -8.61
CA GLY A 120 11.08 -12.18 -9.82
C GLY A 120 12.48 -11.57 -9.91
N GLY A 121 13.35 -12.16 -10.73
CA GLY A 121 14.75 -11.73 -10.88
C GLY A 121 14.92 -10.24 -11.21
N ASP A 122 14.06 -9.68 -12.07
CA ASP A 122 14.12 -8.27 -12.48
C ASP A 122 13.86 -7.27 -11.33
N VAL A 123 13.20 -7.69 -10.26
CA VAL A 123 12.87 -6.85 -9.10
C VAL A 123 13.93 -6.98 -8.01
N HIS A 124 14.69 -8.07 -8.00
CA HIS A 124 15.66 -8.38 -6.95
C HIS A 124 16.71 -7.28 -6.78
N GLU A 125 17.29 -6.79 -7.88
CA GLU A 125 18.29 -5.71 -7.85
C GLU A 125 17.69 -4.38 -7.35
N ILE A 126 16.44 -4.07 -7.71
CA ILE A 126 15.75 -2.87 -7.21
C ILE A 126 15.53 -2.98 -5.70
N MET A 127 15.14 -4.17 -5.23
CA MET A 127 14.91 -4.45 -3.82
C MET A 127 16.20 -4.34 -3.01
N GLU A 128 17.32 -4.89 -3.49
CA GLU A 128 18.63 -4.80 -2.85
C GLU A 128 19.11 -3.34 -2.77
N ASN A 129 18.94 -2.56 -3.84
CA ASN A 129 19.26 -1.14 -3.84
C ASN A 129 18.37 -0.35 -2.86
N HIS A 130 17.08 -0.66 -2.80
CA HIS A 130 16.16 -0.06 -1.83
C HIS A 130 16.58 -0.38 -0.38
N GLU A 131 16.97 -1.63 -0.11
CA GLU A 131 17.46 -2.06 1.20
C GLU A 131 18.72 -1.27 1.61
N HIS A 132 19.73 -1.20 0.74
CA HIS A 132 20.96 -0.47 1.01
C HIS A 132 20.71 1.03 1.27
N LEU A 133 19.82 1.65 0.51
CA LEU A 133 19.41 3.04 0.74
C LEU A 133 18.67 3.18 2.09
N GLY A 134 17.75 2.29 2.42
CA GLY A 134 17.02 2.29 3.69
C GLY A 134 17.95 2.16 4.91
N ILE A 135 18.93 1.25 4.85
CA ILE A 135 19.97 1.09 5.89
C ILE A 135 20.82 2.36 6.00
N SER A 136 21.18 2.98 4.86
CA SER A 136 21.97 4.21 4.83
C SER A 136 21.21 5.39 5.46
N VAL A 137 19.91 5.52 5.19
CA VAL A 137 19.02 6.51 5.83
C VAL A 137 18.99 6.30 7.34
N PHE A 138 18.76 5.06 7.80
CA PHE A 138 18.73 4.75 9.23
C PHE A 138 20.07 5.05 9.93
N ALA A 139 21.18 4.64 9.33
CA ALA A 139 22.51 4.87 9.87
C ALA A 139 22.83 6.37 9.97
N LEU A 140 22.59 7.14 8.90
CA LEU A 140 22.87 8.58 8.88
C LEU A 140 21.95 9.34 9.83
N ALA A 141 20.65 9.02 9.88
CA ALA A 141 19.71 9.60 10.84
C ALA A 141 20.16 9.34 12.29
N SER A 142 20.61 8.12 12.59
CA SER A 142 21.13 7.74 13.91
C SER A 142 22.39 8.51 14.29
N VAL A 143 23.34 8.65 13.35
CA VAL A 143 24.56 9.46 13.56
C VAL A 143 24.21 10.92 13.83
N LEU A 144 23.31 11.51 13.05
CA LEU A 144 22.86 12.89 13.26
C LEU A 144 22.12 13.07 14.59
N ALA A 145 21.31 12.09 14.99
CA ALA A 145 20.62 12.08 16.26
C ALA A 145 21.62 12.08 17.44
N VAL A 146 22.58 11.14 17.41
CA VAL A 146 23.62 11.04 18.43
C VAL A 146 24.48 12.30 18.46
N TRP A 147 24.91 12.81 17.30
CA TRP A 147 25.71 14.03 17.23
C TRP A 147 24.96 15.22 17.86
N ARG A 148 23.69 15.44 17.50
CA ARG A 148 22.88 16.52 18.07
C ARG A 148 22.66 16.36 19.57
N TRP A 149 22.44 15.12 20.04
CA TRP A 149 22.32 14.80 21.46
C TRP A 149 23.60 15.14 22.23
N LEU A 150 24.76 14.70 21.75
CA LEU A 150 26.06 14.99 22.35
C LEU A 150 26.40 16.48 22.32
N ALA A 151 26.02 17.18 21.25
CA ALA A 151 26.14 18.64 21.14
C ALA A 151 25.19 19.41 22.05
N LYS A 152 24.29 18.73 22.79
CA LYS A 152 23.27 19.33 23.68
C LYS A 152 22.42 20.37 22.95
N GLY A 153 22.16 20.17 21.66
CA GLY A 153 21.43 21.11 20.80
C GLY A 153 22.16 22.42 20.48
N ARG A 154 23.44 22.57 20.85
CA ARG A 154 24.23 23.81 20.65
C ARG A 154 25.10 23.73 19.40
N LEU A 155 24.49 23.46 18.25
CA LEU A 155 25.19 23.46 16.96
C LEU A 155 25.21 24.88 16.38
N ALA A 156 26.42 25.44 16.20
CA ALA A 156 26.67 26.76 15.63
C ALA A 156 27.92 26.78 14.73
N GLY A 157 28.06 27.81 13.90
CA GLY A 157 29.24 28.01 13.05
C GLY A 157 29.48 26.85 12.05
N PRO A 158 30.76 26.53 11.73
CA PRO A 158 31.10 25.50 10.74
C PRO A 158 30.53 24.11 11.05
N ALA A 159 30.41 23.76 12.33
CA ALA A 159 29.81 22.49 12.75
C ALA A 159 28.33 22.40 12.37
N ASN A 160 27.59 23.52 12.48
CA ASN A 160 26.20 23.56 12.04
C ASN A 160 26.07 23.46 10.53
N THR A 161 26.98 24.10 9.77
CA THR A 161 27.00 23.98 8.32
C THR A 161 27.19 22.53 7.88
N LEU A 162 28.17 21.82 8.47
CA LEU A 162 28.39 20.40 8.18
C LEU A 162 27.17 19.56 8.57
N TYR A 163 26.56 19.83 9.73
CA TYR A 163 25.35 19.14 10.18
C TYR A 163 24.19 19.29 9.18
N LEU A 164 23.93 20.52 8.70
CA LEU A 164 22.88 20.79 7.71
C LEU A 164 23.17 20.14 6.34
N LEU A 165 24.44 20.10 5.92
CA LEU A 165 24.82 19.38 4.70
C LEU A 165 24.54 17.88 4.83
N CYS A 166 24.90 17.26 5.94
CA CYS A 166 24.57 15.86 6.21
C CYS A 166 23.05 15.64 6.30
N ALA A 167 22.30 16.56 6.88
CA ALA A 167 20.83 16.50 6.92
C ALA A 167 20.20 16.63 5.52
N ALA A 168 20.78 17.45 4.64
CA ALA A 168 20.35 17.53 3.24
C ALA A 168 20.64 16.22 2.48
N ILE A 169 21.81 15.61 2.70
CA ILE A 169 22.14 14.29 2.16
C ILE A 169 21.14 13.24 2.65
N LEU A 170 20.78 13.26 3.93
CA LEU A 170 19.75 12.37 4.50
C LEU A 170 18.41 12.53 3.76
N ALA A 171 17.96 13.77 3.53
CA ALA A 171 16.70 14.03 2.81
C ALA A 171 16.73 13.53 1.35
N VAL A 172 17.88 13.65 0.67
CA VAL A 172 18.07 13.12 -0.68
C VAL A 172 18.03 11.59 -0.69
N LEU A 173 18.76 10.93 0.21
CA LEU A 173 18.75 9.47 0.34
C LEU A 173 17.34 8.96 0.64
N LEU A 174 16.61 9.62 1.54
CA LEU A 174 15.23 9.30 1.87
C LEU A 174 14.30 9.39 0.66
N THR A 175 14.49 10.40 -0.19
CA THR A 175 13.71 10.59 -1.41
C THR A 175 13.94 9.44 -2.39
N PHE A 176 15.20 9.06 -2.65
CA PHE A 176 15.50 7.92 -3.51
C PHE A 176 15.02 6.58 -2.94
N THR A 177 15.11 6.41 -1.61
CA THR A 177 14.58 5.22 -0.93
C THR A 177 13.07 5.11 -1.17
N ALA A 178 12.33 6.21 -0.98
CA ALA A 178 10.89 6.27 -1.19
C ALA A 178 10.50 6.05 -2.67
N ASP A 179 11.28 6.59 -3.61
CA ASP A 179 11.08 6.40 -5.04
C ASP A 179 11.22 4.93 -5.46
N LEU A 180 12.30 4.25 -5.07
CA LEU A 180 12.48 2.82 -5.34
C LEU A 180 11.39 1.97 -4.68
N GLY A 181 11.00 2.30 -3.44
CA GLY A 181 9.87 1.65 -2.77
C GLY A 181 8.57 1.80 -3.54
N GLY A 182 8.28 3.01 -4.02
CA GLY A 182 7.14 3.29 -4.88
C GLY A 182 7.21 2.54 -6.21
N LEU A 183 8.38 2.47 -6.84
CA LEU A 183 8.58 1.72 -8.09
C LEU A 183 8.24 0.23 -7.91
N MET A 184 8.70 -0.39 -6.82
CA MET A 184 8.38 -1.79 -6.51
C MET A 184 6.88 -2.02 -6.34
N VAL A 185 6.17 -1.13 -5.63
CA VAL A 185 4.73 -1.27 -5.39
C VAL A 185 3.92 -0.95 -6.65
N TYR A 186 4.11 0.23 -7.24
CA TYR A 186 3.22 0.75 -8.28
C TYR A 186 3.48 0.19 -9.66
N LYS A 187 4.73 -0.18 -9.98
CA LYS A 187 5.06 -0.77 -11.29
C LYS A 187 5.14 -2.29 -11.26
N TYR A 188 5.72 -2.85 -10.20
CA TYR A 188 5.99 -4.28 -10.11
C TYR A 188 5.03 -5.06 -9.21
N GLY A 189 4.13 -4.38 -8.49
CA GLY A 189 3.12 -5.04 -7.66
C GLY A 189 3.72 -5.83 -6.48
N VAL A 190 4.89 -5.43 -5.98
CA VAL A 190 5.52 -6.13 -4.85
C VAL A 190 4.65 -5.99 -3.60
N ALA A 191 4.34 -7.13 -2.97
CA ALA A 191 3.51 -7.22 -1.77
C ALA A 191 2.09 -6.64 -1.92
N VAL A 192 1.55 -6.61 -3.15
CA VAL A 192 0.15 -6.28 -3.42
C VAL A 192 -0.49 -7.33 -4.33
N GLU A 193 -1.75 -7.67 -4.10
CA GLU A 193 -2.47 -8.59 -4.97
C GLU A 193 -2.75 -7.91 -6.33
N PRO A 194 -2.36 -8.52 -7.47
CA PRO A 194 -2.64 -7.95 -8.77
C PRO A 194 -4.12 -8.08 -9.10
N VAL A 195 -4.85 -6.96 -9.02
CA VAL A 195 -6.28 -6.85 -9.37
C VAL A 195 -6.57 -7.42 -10.77
N ALA A 196 -5.64 -7.31 -11.73
CA ALA A 196 -5.81 -7.87 -13.07
C ALA A 196 -5.85 -9.41 -13.10
N VAL A 197 -5.17 -10.09 -12.16
CA VAL A 197 -5.22 -11.55 -12.03
C VAL A 197 -6.56 -11.95 -11.41
N MET A 198 -7.02 -11.23 -10.38
CA MET A 198 -8.36 -11.46 -9.81
C MET A 198 -9.47 -11.23 -10.84
N ASN A 199 -9.38 -10.15 -11.62
CA ASN A 199 -10.38 -9.83 -12.65
C ASN A 199 -10.37 -10.84 -13.81
N LYS A 200 -9.20 -11.36 -14.21
CA LYS A 200 -9.13 -12.43 -15.23
C LYS A 200 -9.66 -13.76 -14.70
N ALA A 201 -9.36 -14.11 -13.45
CA ALA A 201 -9.92 -15.30 -12.81
C ALA A 201 -11.44 -15.21 -12.66
N ALA A 202 -11.96 -14.03 -12.26
CA ALA A 202 -13.39 -13.76 -12.21
C ALA A 202 -14.03 -13.81 -13.61
N ALA A 203 -13.42 -13.17 -14.62
CA ALA A 203 -13.92 -13.21 -15.99
C ALA A 203 -13.93 -14.63 -16.58
N ALA A 204 -12.93 -15.46 -16.27
CA ALA A 204 -12.90 -16.87 -16.66
C ALA A 204 -14.02 -17.68 -15.97
N LEU A 205 -14.33 -17.38 -14.70
CA LEU A 205 -15.47 -17.99 -14.00
C LEU A 205 -16.81 -17.61 -14.64
N HIS A 206 -16.98 -16.36 -15.07
CA HIS A 206 -18.21 -15.89 -15.73
C HIS A 206 -18.43 -16.54 -17.11
N GLN A 207 -17.36 -16.81 -17.87
CA GLN A 207 -17.48 -17.48 -19.18
C GLN A 207 -17.96 -18.93 -19.09
N HIS A 208 -17.80 -19.60 -17.95
CA HIS A 208 -18.33 -20.95 -17.73
C HIS A 208 -19.75 -20.99 -17.16
N GLY A 209 -20.30 -19.85 -16.72
CA GLY A 209 -21.68 -19.74 -16.22
C GLY A 209 -22.74 -19.55 -17.32
N GLU A 210 -22.36 -18.98 -18.47
CA GLU A 210 -23.28 -18.78 -19.61
C GLU A 210 -23.41 -20.02 -20.52
N ALA A 211 -22.46 -20.96 -20.48
CA ALA A 211 -22.49 -22.16 -21.32
C ALA A 211 -23.54 -23.21 -20.88
N ALA A 212 -24.27 -22.96 -19.78
CA ALA A 212 -25.33 -23.84 -19.27
C ALA A 212 -26.76 -23.33 -19.56
N ALA A 213 -26.92 -22.26 -20.35
CA ALA A 213 -28.21 -21.89 -20.90
C ALA A 213 -28.39 -22.59 -22.26
N GLU A 214 -29.11 -23.71 -22.25
CA GLU A 214 -29.50 -24.45 -23.46
C GLU A 214 -30.20 -23.53 -24.48
N PRO A 215 -29.87 -23.59 -25.78
CA PRO A 215 -30.73 -23.05 -26.81
C PRO A 215 -31.86 -24.04 -27.10
N ASP A 216 -33.07 -23.66 -26.68
CA ASP A 216 -34.33 -24.28 -27.05
C ASP A 216 -34.49 -24.33 -28.59
N ALA A 217 -35.12 -25.40 -29.04
CA ALA A 217 -35.19 -25.83 -30.43
C ALA A 217 -36.20 -25.05 -31.28
N ASP A 218 -36.09 -25.30 -32.59
CA ASP A 218 -37.07 -25.09 -33.68
C ASP A 218 -37.23 -23.68 -34.30
N ARG A 219 -36.82 -23.54 -35.57
CA ARG A 219 -37.73 -23.71 -36.73
C ARG A 219 -37.06 -23.50 -38.11
N VAL A 220 -37.16 -24.56 -38.91
CA VAL A 220 -37.62 -24.63 -40.33
C VAL A 220 -36.77 -24.08 -41.50
N THR A 221 -36.64 -24.99 -42.46
CA THR A 221 -36.07 -25.09 -43.81
C THR A 221 -36.54 -24.07 -44.87
N GLU A 222 -35.69 -23.84 -45.89
CA GLU A 222 -35.95 -23.93 -47.35
C GLU A 222 -34.73 -23.32 -48.10
N ASP A 223 -33.88 -24.16 -48.70
CA ASP A 223 -33.86 -24.61 -50.10
C ASP A 223 -33.12 -23.66 -51.08
N ALA A 224 -32.02 -24.22 -51.63
CA ALA A 224 -31.46 -24.12 -52.97
C ALA A 224 -31.32 -22.75 -53.69
N ASP A 225 -30.10 -22.41 -54.13
CA ASP A 225 -29.70 -22.53 -55.54
C ASP A 225 -28.34 -21.86 -55.87
N GLU A 226 -27.54 -22.60 -56.64
CA GLU A 226 -26.57 -22.17 -57.69
C GLU A 226 -25.30 -21.36 -57.34
N GLU A 227 -24.16 -22.08 -57.31
CA GLU A 227 -22.88 -21.66 -57.90
C GLU A 227 -22.97 -21.74 -59.45
N PRO A 228 -22.13 -21.04 -60.28
CA PRO A 228 -20.66 -21.05 -60.15
C PRO A 228 -19.86 -19.81 -60.66
N GLU A 229 -18.56 -19.88 -60.34
CA GLU A 229 -17.37 -19.32 -61.05
C GLU A 229 -17.27 -17.82 -61.38
N HIS A 230 -16.18 -17.18 -60.93
CA HIS A 230 -15.16 -16.63 -61.84
C HIS A 230 -13.85 -16.25 -61.13
N ARG A 231 -12.78 -16.85 -61.66
CA ARG A 231 -11.34 -16.62 -61.48
C ARG A 231 -10.94 -15.17 -61.80
N HIS A 232 -9.93 -14.61 -61.13
CA HIS A 232 -8.76 -13.98 -61.78
C HIS A 232 -7.68 -13.52 -60.78
N ASP A 233 -6.46 -13.60 -61.29
CA ASP A 233 -5.17 -13.60 -60.63
C ASP A 233 -4.56 -12.19 -60.42
N HIS A 234 -3.43 -12.21 -59.69
CA HIS A 234 -2.19 -11.44 -59.89
C HIS A 234 -1.79 -10.30 -58.93
N HIS A 235 -0.66 -10.60 -58.26
CA HIS A 235 0.60 -9.84 -58.14
C HIS A 235 0.67 -8.47 -57.45
N GLY A 236 1.69 -8.36 -56.59
CA GLY A 236 2.41 -7.10 -56.38
C GLY A 236 3.34 -7.10 -55.16
N HIS A 237 4.55 -7.65 -55.32
CA HIS A 237 5.68 -7.40 -54.43
C HIS A 237 6.16 -5.94 -54.54
N SER A 238 6.70 -5.37 -53.46
CA SER A 238 8.08 -4.87 -53.46
C SER A 238 8.55 -4.43 -52.08
N HIS A 239 9.82 -4.75 -51.86
CA HIS A 239 10.76 -4.37 -50.81
C HIS A 239 10.77 -2.90 -50.39
#